data_AF-A0A1Y1QGJ9-F1
#
_entry.id   AF-A0A1Y1QGJ9-F1
#
_cell.length_a   1.000
_cell.length_b   1.000
_cell.length_c   1.000
_cell.angle_alpha   90.00
_cell.angle_beta   90.00
_cell.angle_gamma   90.00
#
_symmetry.space_group_name_H-M   'P 1'
#
loop_
_entity.id
_entity.type
_entity.pdbx_description
1 polymer ?
#
loop_
_entity_poly.entity_id
_entity_poly.type
_entity_poly.pdbx_seq_one_letter_code
_entity_poly.pdbx_strand_id
1 'polypeptide(L)'
;MKRGNKQRPILRLKKQKPMPLPATPVPPSVANAKALSAILAAHSEVWRTYLPLRVGAIEEVYTLLRNEGVIYSKRVVHKCLQWHCRNPRYVAGLVVGASRYALDGGINGEVLPIEVSENNRLTKPE
;
A
#
# COMPACT_ATOMS: atom_id res chain seq x y z
N MET A 1 -65.50 -35.34 6.91
CA MET A 1 -64.78 -34.26 7.62
C MET A 1 -63.37 -34.14 7.04
N LYS A 2 -63.01 -33.05 6.35
CA LYS A 2 -61.63 -32.79 5.87
C LYS A 2 -61.11 -31.50 6.50
N ARG A 3 -60.13 -31.58 7.41
CA ARG A 3 -59.51 -30.43 8.08
C ARG A 3 -58.34 -29.94 7.22
N GLY A 4 -58.46 -28.74 6.67
CA GLY A 4 -57.44 -28.10 5.84
C GLY A 4 -56.23 -27.63 6.66
N ASN A 5 -55.03 -27.99 6.20
CA ASN A 5 -53.76 -27.59 6.79
C ASN A 5 -53.38 -26.18 6.28
N LYS A 6 -53.53 -25.16 7.12
CA LYS A 6 -53.18 -23.77 6.79
C LYS A 6 -51.70 -23.54 7.10
N GLN A 7 -50.83 -23.66 6.10
CA GLN A 7 -49.44 -23.21 6.19
C GLN A 7 -49.43 -21.68 6.36
N ARG A 8 -48.80 -21.20 7.44
CA ARG A 8 -48.57 -19.77 7.67
C ARG A 8 -47.38 -19.33 6.80
N PRO A 9 -47.48 -18.25 6.02
CA PRO A 9 -46.35 -17.79 5.22
C PRO A 9 -45.27 -17.23 6.14
N ILE A 10 -44.05 -17.76 6.03
CA ILE A 10 -42.86 -17.22 6.69
C ILE A 10 -42.59 -15.86 6.06
N LEU A 11 -42.83 -14.78 6.81
CA LEU A 11 -42.45 -13.43 6.42
C LEU A 11 -40.92 -13.38 6.33
N ARG A 12 -40.38 -13.48 5.10
CA ARG A 12 -38.97 -13.23 4.82
C ARG A 12 -38.67 -11.77 5.15
N LEU A 13 -38.06 -11.52 6.29
CA LEU A 13 -37.55 -10.21 6.64
C LEU A 13 -36.44 -9.84 5.64
N LYS A 14 -36.78 -8.93 4.73
CA LYS A 14 -35.89 -8.46 3.66
C LYS A 14 -34.69 -7.78 4.34
N LYS A 15 -33.51 -8.41 4.22
CA LYS A 15 -32.24 -7.91 4.80
C LYS A 15 -31.99 -6.50 4.27
N GLN A 16 -32.21 -5.49 5.11
CA GLN A 16 -31.98 -4.09 4.74
C GLN A 16 -30.49 -3.89 4.49
N LYS A 17 -30.16 -3.22 3.38
CA LYS A 17 -28.80 -2.83 3.03
C LYS A 17 -28.32 -1.82 4.10
N PRO A 18 -27.14 -1.99 4.72
CA PRO A 18 -26.66 -1.05 5.72
C PRO A 18 -26.57 0.35 5.10
N MET A 19 -27.09 1.34 5.84
CA MET A 19 -27.07 2.74 5.47
C MET A 19 -25.61 3.21 5.30
N PRO A 20 -25.29 4.10 4.33
CA PRO A 20 -23.94 4.61 4.18
C PRO A 20 -23.56 5.42 5.42
N LEU A 21 -22.53 4.98 6.15
CA LEU A 21 -21.91 5.78 7.20
C LEU A 21 -21.35 7.08 6.60
N PRO A 22 -21.41 8.22 7.32
CA PRO A 22 -20.81 9.46 6.85
C PRO A 22 -19.31 9.24 6.60
N ALA A 23 -18.83 9.65 5.44
CA ALA A 23 -17.43 9.52 5.06
C ALA A 23 -16.57 10.23 6.12
N THR A 24 -15.78 9.48 6.86
CA THR A 24 -14.84 10.06 7.81
C THR A 24 -13.84 10.94 7.05
N PRO A 25 -13.55 12.17 7.54
CA PRO A 25 -12.60 13.04 6.88
C PRO A 25 -11.23 12.36 6.83
N VAL A 26 -10.63 12.35 5.64
CA VAL A 26 -9.31 11.74 5.43
C VAL A 26 -8.31 12.47 6.35
N PRO A 27 -7.56 11.76 7.21
CA PRO A 27 -6.62 12.41 8.10
C PRO A 27 -5.52 13.09 7.27
N PRO A 28 -5.01 14.25 7.72
CA PRO A 28 -4.06 15.06 6.95
C PRO A 28 -2.76 14.31 6.63
N SER A 29 -2.35 13.39 7.51
CA SER A 29 -1.20 12.51 7.27
C SER A 29 -1.36 11.61 6.04
N VAL A 30 -2.58 11.12 5.78
CA VAL A 30 -2.91 10.27 4.64
C VAL A 30 -2.99 11.11 3.36
N ALA A 31 -3.57 12.31 3.44
CA ALA A 31 -3.59 13.25 2.31
C ALA A 31 -2.16 13.65 1.90
N ASN A 32 -1.32 14.03 2.86
CA ASN A 32 0.06 14.43 2.62
C ASN A 32 0.92 13.27 2.10
N ALA A 33 0.69 12.04 2.58
CA ALA A 33 1.42 10.87 2.07
C ALA A 33 1.07 10.55 0.62
N LYS A 34 -0.19 10.77 0.20
CA LYS A 34 -0.60 10.65 -1.20
C LYS A 34 0.06 11.72 -2.08
N ALA A 35 0.10 12.97 -1.61
CA ALA A 35 0.78 14.05 -2.31
C ALA A 35 2.28 13.76 -2.47
N LEU A 36 2.95 13.30 -1.38
CA LEU A 36 4.34 12.87 -1.42
C LEU A 36 4.57 11.74 -2.44
N SER A 37 3.71 10.73 -2.46
CA SER A 37 3.82 9.64 -3.43
C SER A 37 3.67 10.12 -4.87
N ALA A 38 2.88 11.16 -5.13
CA ALA A 38 2.74 11.75 -6.47
C ALA A 38 4.02 12.49 -6.90
N ILE A 39 4.63 13.25 -5.98
CA ILE A 39 5.92 13.92 -6.21
C ILE A 39 7.01 12.87 -6.53
N LEU A 40 7.08 11.81 -5.73
CA LEU A 40 8.06 10.73 -5.96
C LEU A 40 7.83 10.00 -7.28
N ALA A 41 6.58 9.77 -7.67
CA ALA A 41 6.25 9.14 -8.95
C ALA A 41 6.57 10.04 -10.17
N ALA A 42 6.57 11.36 -10.00
CA ALA A 42 6.96 12.30 -11.04
C ALA A 42 8.49 12.38 -11.22
N HIS A 43 9.25 12.22 -10.14
CA HIS A 43 10.72 12.30 -10.18
C HIS A 43 11.42 10.98 -10.47
N SER A 44 10.89 9.87 -9.95
CA SER A 44 11.58 8.58 -9.98
C SER A 44 10.79 7.54 -10.76
N GLU A 45 11.38 7.05 -11.84
CA GLU A 45 10.82 5.92 -12.58
C GLU A 45 10.75 4.66 -11.70
N VAL A 46 11.77 4.43 -10.87
CA VAL A 46 11.84 3.30 -9.91
C VAL A 46 10.60 3.29 -9.01
N TRP A 47 10.20 4.46 -8.52
CA TRP A 47 8.99 4.58 -7.70
C TRP A 47 7.71 4.33 -8.50
N ARG A 48 7.64 4.77 -9.75
CA ARG A 48 6.47 4.58 -10.62
C ARG A 48 6.29 3.11 -11.04
N THR A 49 7.39 2.41 -11.28
CA THR A 49 7.40 1.02 -11.75
C THR A 49 7.42 -0.01 -10.61
N TYR A 50 7.49 0.45 -9.35
CA TYR A 50 7.56 -0.40 -8.15
C TYR A 50 8.78 -1.32 -8.14
N LEU A 51 9.92 -0.81 -8.62
CA LEU A 51 11.18 -1.54 -8.57
C LEU A 51 11.70 -1.63 -7.12
N PRO A 52 12.42 -2.71 -6.75
CA PRO A 52 12.97 -2.89 -5.41
C PRO A 52 13.86 -1.72 -5.00
N LEU A 53 13.51 -1.02 -3.93
CA LEU A 53 14.28 0.13 -3.45
C LEU A 53 15.52 -0.35 -2.67
N ARG A 54 16.60 0.43 -2.75
CA ARG A 54 17.78 0.21 -1.91
C ARG A 54 17.47 0.36 -0.43
N VAL A 55 18.26 -0.32 0.38
CA VAL A 55 18.20 -0.14 1.84
C VAL A 55 18.62 1.29 2.16
N GLY A 56 17.85 1.98 3.02
CA GLY A 56 18.11 3.38 3.35
C GLY A 56 17.52 4.41 2.37
N ALA A 57 16.68 4.00 1.41
CA ALA A 57 16.02 4.93 0.46
C ALA A 57 15.25 6.09 1.12
N ILE A 58 14.93 5.99 2.42
CA ILE A 58 14.33 7.07 3.19
C ILE A 58 15.20 8.35 3.22
N GLU A 59 16.52 8.22 3.26
CA GLU A 59 17.43 9.37 3.27
C GLU A 59 17.39 10.12 1.95
N GLU A 60 17.26 9.40 0.84
CA GLU A 60 17.08 10.03 -0.48
C GLU A 60 15.76 10.75 -0.61
N VAL A 61 14.67 10.19 -0.07
CA VAL A 61 13.38 10.89 -0.03
C VAL A 61 13.53 12.22 0.71
N TYR A 62 14.26 12.27 1.83
CA TYR A 62 14.49 13.54 2.54
C TYR A 62 15.36 14.52 1.75
N THR A 63 16.39 14.03 1.06
CA THR A 63 17.23 14.86 0.18
C THR A 63 16.41 15.44 -0.97
N LEU A 64 15.59 14.63 -1.63
CA LEU A 64 14.68 15.07 -2.69
C LEU A 64 13.71 16.13 -2.18
N LEU A 65 13.09 15.90 -1.02
CA LEU A 65 12.17 16.86 -0.41
C LEU A 65 12.84 18.20 -0.10
N ARG A 66 14.09 18.16 0.37
CA ARG A 66 14.87 19.38 0.60
C ARG A 66 15.13 20.13 -0.70
N ASN A 67 15.44 19.43 -1.79
CA ASN A 67 15.67 20.03 -3.10
C ASN A 67 14.41 20.67 -3.68
N GLU A 68 13.24 20.06 -3.46
CA GLU A 68 11.93 20.58 -3.85
C GLU A 68 11.44 21.74 -2.95
N GLY A 69 12.15 22.04 -1.86
CA GLY A 69 11.72 23.03 -0.87
C GLY A 69 10.49 22.63 -0.06
N VAL A 70 10.12 21.35 -0.05
CA VAL A 70 8.94 20.82 0.64
C VAL A 70 9.34 20.13 1.94
N ILE A 71 8.65 20.44 3.03
CA ILE A 71 8.89 19.83 4.34
C ILE A 71 7.70 18.96 4.73
N TYR A 72 7.92 17.64 4.79
CA TYR A 72 6.95 16.70 5.35
C TYR A 72 7.42 16.16 6.70
N SER A 73 6.46 15.86 7.59
CA SER A 73 6.77 15.21 8.85
C SER A 73 7.30 13.78 8.62
N LYS A 74 8.15 13.31 9.53
CA LYS A 74 8.67 11.92 9.52
C LYS A 74 7.56 10.88 9.36
N ARG A 75 6.42 11.09 10.02
CA ARG A 75 5.27 10.16 9.92
C ARG A 75 4.70 10.08 8.50
N VAL A 76 4.65 11.18 7.77
CA VAL A 76 4.16 11.20 6.38
C VAL A 76 5.10 10.43 5.47
N VAL A 77 6.41 10.67 5.58
CA VAL A 77 7.44 9.98 4.78
C VAL A 77 7.41 8.47 5.04
N HIS A 78 7.42 8.07 6.31
CA HIS A 78 7.32 6.66 6.68
C HIS A 78 6.02 6.02 6.21
N LYS A 79 4.88 6.73 6.29
CA LYS A 79 3.59 6.22 5.81
C LYS A 79 3.60 6.01 4.30
N CYS A 80 4.17 6.95 3.55
CA CYS A 80 4.32 6.87 2.10
C CYS A 80 5.17 5.65 1.68
N LEU A 81 6.35 5.50 2.30
CA LEU A 81 7.22 4.34 2.08
C LEU A 81 6.53 3.02 2.43
N GLN A 82 5.84 2.98 3.58
CA GLN A 82 5.11 1.79 4.01
C GLN A 82 4.03 1.39 3.00
N TRP A 83 3.31 2.34 2.41
CA TRP A 83 2.32 2.04 1.36
C TRP A 83 2.96 1.54 0.08
N HIS A 84 4.08 2.13 -0.33
CA HIS A 84 4.81 1.71 -1.52
C HIS A 84 5.34 0.27 -1.36
N CYS A 85 6.06 -0.01 -0.28
CA CYS A 85 6.66 -1.31 -0.04
C CYS A 85 5.65 -2.44 0.23
N ARG A 86 4.44 -2.11 0.70
CA ARG A 86 3.35 -3.09 0.89
C ARG A 86 2.50 -3.29 -0.36
N ASN A 87 2.74 -2.53 -1.42
CA ASN A 87 1.97 -2.68 -2.64
C ASN A 87 2.25 -4.06 -3.25
N PRO A 88 1.23 -4.83 -3.67
CA PRO A 88 1.43 -6.13 -4.30
C PRO A 88 2.38 -6.10 -5.50
N ARG A 89 2.42 -4.99 -6.25
CA ARG A 89 3.37 -4.82 -7.37
C ARG A 89 4.82 -4.77 -6.92
N TYR A 90 5.08 -4.04 -5.83
CA TYR A 90 6.41 -3.96 -5.24
C TYR A 90 6.83 -5.32 -4.68
N VAL A 91 5.93 -5.96 -3.93
CA VAL A 91 6.12 -7.29 -3.35
C VAL A 91 6.42 -8.33 -4.44
N ALA A 92 5.73 -8.28 -5.58
CA ALA A 92 5.99 -9.16 -6.72
C ALA A 92 7.36 -8.93 -7.38
N GLY A 93 7.90 -7.70 -7.29
CA GLY A 93 9.24 -7.37 -7.77
C GLY A 93 10.37 -7.82 -6.85
N LEU A 94 10.08 -8.18 -5.59
CA LEU A 94 11.04 -8.71 -4.63
C LEU A 94 11.30 -10.20 -4.90
N VAL A 95 12.06 -10.49 -5.96
CA VAL A 95 12.52 -11.84 -6.31
C VAL A 95 14.00 -12.01 -5.91
N VAL A 96 14.41 -13.24 -5.61
CA VAL A 96 15.79 -13.53 -5.19
C VAL A 96 16.74 -13.14 -6.32
N GLY A 97 17.78 -12.36 -6.00
CA GLY A 97 18.76 -11.89 -6.98
C GLY A 97 18.30 -10.68 -7.80
N ALA A 98 17.15 -10.09 -7.47
CA ALA A 98 16.75 -8.83 -8.07
C ALA A 98 17.68 -7.71 -7.60
N SER A 99 18.14 -6.88 -8.54
CA SER A 99 18.86 -5.64 -8.21
C SER A 99 17.95 -4.69 -7.44
N ARG A 100 18.52 -4.00 -6.45
CA ARG A 100 17.87 -2.87 -5.80
C ARG A 100 18.29 -1.58 -6.48
N TYR A 101 17.40 -0.60 -6.44
CA TYR A 101 17.58 0.67 -7.13
C TYR A 101 17.49 1.82 -6.13
N ALA A 102 18.36 2.80 -6.27
CA ALA A 102 18.20 4.12 -5.69
C ALA A 102 17.09 4.90 -6.43
N LEU A 103 16.59 6.00 -5.85
CA LEU A 103 15.50 6.79 -6.45
C LEU A 103 15.91 7.46 -7.77
N ASP A 104 17.20 7.67 -7.99
CA ASP A 104 17.78 8.15 -9.24
C ASP A 104 17.83 7.08 -10.34
N GLY A 105 17.51 5.82 -10.04
CA GLY A 105 17.58 4.69 -10.97
C GLY A 105 18.90 3.93 -10.94
N GLY A 106 19.88 4.35 -10.13
CA GLY A 106 21.15 3.65 -9.98
C GLY A 106 20.97 2.31 -9.28
N ILE A 107 21.61 1.25 -9.78
CA ILE A 107 21.63 -0.05 -9.09
C ILE A 107 22.45 0.11 -7.80
N ASN A 108 21.82 -0.17 -6.67
CA ASN A 108 22.44 -0.09 -5.36
C ASN A 108 21.96 -1.23 -4.45
N GLY A 109 22.71 -2.33 -4.52
CA GLY A 109 22.48 -3.54 -3.74
C GLY A 109 21.64 -4.59 -4.47
N GLU A 110 21.33 -5.65 -3.74
CA GLU A 110 20.64 -6.83 -4.23
C GLU A 110 19.60 -7.27 -3.20
N VAL A 111 18.54 -7.93 -3.66
CA VAL A 111 17.55 -8.56 -2.81
C VAL A 111 18.08 -9.92 -2.36
N LEU A 112 18.28 -10.07 -1.04
CA LEU A 112 18.81 -11.29 -0.46
C LEU A 112 17.74 -12.40 -0.44
N PRO A 113 18.14 -13.68 -0.55
CA PRO A 113 17.21 -14.80 -0.52
C PRO A 113 16.36 -14.86 0.76
N ILE A 114 16.93 -14.45 1.90
CA ILE A 114 16.22 -14.42 3.19
C ILE A 114 15.05 -13.42 3.17
N GLU A 115 15.21 -12.27 2.52
CA GLU A 115 14.21 -11.21 2.47
C GLU A 115 12.97 -11.64 1.67
N VAL A 116 13.20 -12.36 0.57
CA VAL A 116 12.12 -12.93 -0.25
C VAL A 116 11.38 -14.03 0.49
N SER A 117 12.12 -14.88 1.23
CA SER A 117 11.52 -15.95 2.02
C SER A 117 10.59 -15.42 3.12
N GLU A 118 10.99 -14.35 3.80
CA GLU A 118 10.18 -13.68 4.84
C GLU A 118 8.95 -12.98 4.24
N ASN A 119 9.12 -12.32 3.10
CA ASN A 119 8.00 -11.69 2.40
C ASN A 119 6.95 -12.72 1.93
N ASN A 120 7.39 -13.87 1.44
CA ASN A 120 6.50 -14.98 1.06
C ASN A 120 5.78 -15.63 2.25
N ARG A 121 6.37 -15.59 3.46
CA ARG A 121 5.69 -16.03 4.69
C ARG A 121 4.56 -15.09 5.09
N LEU A 122 4.76 -13.78 4.94
CA LEU A 122 3.77 -12.75 5.31
C LEU A 122 2.58 -12.65 4.35
N THR A 123 2.71 -13.14 3.12
CA THR A 123 1.71 -12.97 2.04
C THR A 123 0.81 -14.19 1.83
N LYS A 124 1.10 -15.34 2.46
CA LYS A 124 0.18 -16.49 2.46
C LYS A 124 -0.91 -16.28 3.52
N PRO A 125 -2.19 -16.15 3.13
CA PRO A 125 -3.27 -16.28 4.09
C PRO A 125 -3.31 -17.74 4.58
N GLU A 126 -3.27 -17.93 5.89
CA GLU A 126 -3.59 -19.20 6.55
C GLU A 126 -5.06 -19.59 6.32
#